data_AF-A0A285CRU2-F1
#
_entry.id   AF-A0A285CRU2-F1
#
_cell.length_a   1.000
_cell.length_b   1.000
_cell.length_c   1.000
_cell.angle_alpha   90.00
_cell.angle_beta   90.00
_cell.angle_gamma   90.00
#
_symmetry.space_group_name_H-M   'P 1'
#
loop_
_entity.id
_entity.type
_entity.pdbx_description
1 polymer ?
#
loop_
_entity_poly.entity_id
_entity_poly.type
_entity_poly.pdbx_seq_one_letter_code
_entity_poly.pdbx_strand_id
1 'polypeptide(L)' 'MKEDDKPFNDAIDHLNKIEGNPANFAKADFTKLPKPLKYFGYFIIVFFSVSILLIIIANLLN' A
#
# COMPACT_ATOMS: atom_id res chain seq x y z
N MET A 1 -16.66 3.89 16.21
CA MET A 1 -17.08 3.46 14.86
C MET A 1 -16.33 2.17 14.56
N LYS A 2 -16.92 1.01 14.86
CA LYS A 2 -16.35 -0.34 14.64
C LYS A 2 -17.36 -1.26 13.92
N GLU A 3 -18.47 -0.69 13.44
CA GLU A 3 -19.56 -1.42 12.77
C GLU A 3 -19.49 -1.32 11.23
N ASP A 4 -18.72 -0.36 10.69
CA ASP A 4 -18.67 -0.08 9.24
C ASP A 4 -17.81 -1.06 8.43
N ASP A 5 -17.12 -2.00 9.09
CA ASP A 5 -16.18 -2.93 8.44
C ASP A 5 -16.79 -4.30 8.15
N LYS A 6 -18.03 -4.55 8.56
CA LYS A 6 -18.68 -5.83 8.33
C LYS A 6 -19.39 -5.80 6.96
N PRO A 7 -19.18 -6.80 6.10
CA PRO A 7 -19.88 -6.87 4.83
C PRO A 7 -21.39 -6.89 5.07
N PHE A 8 -22.13 -6.13 4.27
CA PHE A 8 -23.58 -5.97 4.41
C PHE A 8 -24.33 -7.30 4.24
N ASN A 9 -23.76 -8.24 3.50
CA ASN A 9 -24.28 -9.59 3.31
C ASN A 9 -23.16 -10.58 2.97
N ASP A 10 -23.50 -11.87 2.95
CA ASP A 10 -22.57 -12.98 2.66
C ASP A 10 -22.00 -12.94 1.23
N ALA A 11 -22.77 -12.42 0.27
CA ALA A 11 -22.31 -12.29 -1.12
C ALA A 11 -21.15 -11.28 -1.23
N ILE A 12 -21.26 -10.16 -0.53
CA ILE A 12 -20.22 -9.14 -0.44
C ILE A 12 -19.02 -9.65 0.36
N ASP A 13 -19.23 -10.45 1.42
CA ASP A 13 -18.13 -11.11 2.13
C ASP A 13 -17.34 -12.05 1.21
N HIS A 14 -18.05 -12.90 0.47
CA HIS A 14 -17.45 -13.85 -0.45
C HIS A 14 -16.70 -13.17 -1.60
N LEU A 15 -17.29 -12.10 -2.17
CA LEU A 15 -16.65 -11.26 -3.17
C LEU A 15 -15.36 -10.64 -2.63
N ASN A 16 -15.43 -10.02 -1.45
CA ASN A 16 -14.27 -9.41 -0.79
C ASN A 16 -13.16 -10.44 -0.47
N LYS A 17 -13.53 -11.70 -0.22
CA LYS A 17 -12.59 -12.78 0.06
C LYS A 17 -11.90 -13.34 -1.19
N ILE A 18 -12.62 -13.42 -2.31
CA ILE A 18 -12.10 -13.96 -3.58
C ILE A 18 -11.37 -12.89 -4.38
N GLU A 19 -12.05 -11.77 -4.62
CA GLU A 19 -11.54 -10.69 -5.49
C GLU A 19 -10.65 -9.72 -4.72
N GLY A 20 -10.78 -9.71 -3.38
CA GLY A 20 -10.13 -8.73 -2.53
C GLY A 20 -10.93 -7.43 -2.47
N ASN A 21 -11.00 -6.83 -1.28
CA ASN A 21 -11.64 -5.53 -1.12
C ASN A 21 -10.60 -4.39 -1.24
N PRO A 22 -10.61 -3.57 -2.31
CA PRO A 22 -9.72 -2.43 -2.43
C PRO A 22 -10.00 -1.35 -1.36
N ALA A 23 -11.22 -1.23 -0.83
CA ALA A 23 -11.48 -0.28 0.25
C ALA A 23 -10.69 -0.58 1.55
N ASN A 24 -10.13 -1.79 1.68
CA ASN A 24 -9.29 -2.20 2.81
C ASN A 24 -7.78 -2.04 2.57
N PHE A 25 -7.34 -1.25 1.58
CA PHE A 25 -5.90 -1.01 1.35
C PHE A 25 -5.15 -0.50 2.60
N ALA A 26 -5.81 0.29 3.46
CA ALA A 26 -5.23 0.74 4.74
C ALA A 26 -4.99 -0.40 5.76
N LYS A 27 -5.67 -1.54 5.57
CA LYS A 27 -5.53 -2.77 6.36
C LYS A 27 -4.75 -3.85 5.61
N ALA A 28 -4.19 -3.52 4.43
CA ALA A 28 -3.41 -4.46 3.66
C ALA A 28 -2.18 -4.89 4.47
N ASP A 29 -2.12 -6.18 4.78
CA ASP A 29 -1.02 -6.75 5.52
C ASP A 29 0.21 -6.87 4.61
N PHE A 30 1.12 -5.90 4.72
CA PHE A 30 2.38 -5.88 3.98
C PHE A 30 3.22 -7.15 4.21
N THR A 31 2.99 -7.89 5.30
CA THR A 31 3.67 -9.16 5.56
C THR A 31 3.16 -10.31 4.70
N LYS A 32 1.93 -10.22 4.15
CA LYS A 32 1.33 -11.23 3.28
C LYS A 32 1.63 -11.03 1.79
N LEU A 33 2.28 -9.93 1.42
CA LEU A 33 2.61 -9.67 0.02
C LEU A 33 3.67 -10.66 -0.52
N PRO A 34 3.56 -11.09 -1.80
CA PRO A 34 4.58 -11.88 -2.46
C PRO A 34 5.95 -11.19 -2.44
N LYS A 35 7.03 -11.96 -2.36
CA LYS A 35 8.41 -11.44 -2.30
C LYS A 35 8.72 -10.39 -3.38
N PRO A 36 8.35 -10.58 -4.67
CA PRO A 36 8.64 -9.58 -5.69
C PRO A 36 7.99 -8.22 -5.41
N LEU A 37 6.73 -8.23 -4.94
CA LEU A 37 5.99 -7.01 -4.66
C LEU A 37 6.52 -6.27 -3.42
N LYS A 38 7.01 -7.01 -2.42
CA LYS A 38 7.71 -6.42 -1.27
C LYS A 38 8.97 -5.68 -1.71
N TYR A 39 9.82 -6.32 -2.53
CA TYR A 39 11.04 -5.69 -3.05
C TYR A 39 10.74 -4.49 -3.92
N PHE A 40 9.69 -4.56 -4.73
CA PHE A 40 9.23 -3.41 -5.52
C PHE A 40 8.84 -2.23 -4.61
N GLY A 41 8.08 -2.49 -3.53
CA GLY A 41 7.74 -1.47 -2.54
C GLY A 41 8.98 -0.81 -1.91
N TYR A 42 9.97 -1.60 -1.50
CA TYR A 42 11.23 -1.07 -0.97
C TYR A 42 12.00 -0.25 -2.00
N PHE A 43 12.07 -0.72 -3.25
CA PHE A 43 12.72 0.02 -4.34
C PHE A 43 12.08 1.39 -4.56
N ILE A 44 10.75 1.46 -4.61
CA ILE A 44 10.02 2.71 -4.79
C ILE A 44 10.30 3.69 -3.65
N ILE A 45 10.24 3.23 -2.40
CA ILE A 45 10.51 4.07 -1.22
C ILE A 45 11.94 4.62 -1.26
N VAL A 46 12.93 3.76 -1.54
CA VAL A 46 14.34 4.18 -1.64
C VAL A 46 14.53 5.15 -2.79
N PHE A 47 13.97 4.87 -3.96
CA PHE A 47 14.07 5.72 -5.14
C PHE A 47 13.57 7.13 -4.84
N PHE A 48 12.35 7.27 -4.32
CA PHE A 48 11.81 8.59 -3.98
C PHE A 48 12.60 9.28 -2.87
N SER A 49 13.05 8.55 -1.85
CA SER A 49 13.86 9.13 -0.76
C SER A 49 15.17 9.73 -1.31
N VAL A 50 15.85 9.00 -2.19
CA VAL A 50 17.09 9.47 -2.85
C VAL A 50 16.79 10.63 -3.79
N SER A 51 15.74 10.55 -4.61
CA SER A 51 15.35 11.63 -5.53
C SER A 51 15.05 12.93 -4.79
N ILE A 52 14.29 12.88 -3.69
CA ILE A 52 14.00 14.06 -2.87
C ILE A 52 15.28 14.65 -2.29
N LEU A 53 16.17 13.81 -1.77
CA LEU A 53 17.45 14.24 -1.22
C LEU A 53 18.33 14.92 -2.28
N LEU A 54 18.38 14.38 -3.51
CA LEU A 54 19.09 15.00 -4.62
C LEU A 54 18.49 16.34 -5.03
N ILE A 55 17.16 16.47 -5.05
CA ILE A 55 16.47 17.73 -5.34
C ILE A 55 16.83 18.79 -4.30
N ILE A 56 16.84 18.42 -3.01
CA ILE A 56 17.24 19.33 -1.93
C ILE A 56 18.69 19.79 -2.13
N ILE A 57 19.62 18.86 -2.37
CA ILE A 57 21.03 19.20 -2.61
C ILE A 57 21.18 20.11 -3.83
N ALA A 58 20.50 19.80 -4.94
CA ALA A 58 20.54 20.62 -6.15
C ALA A 58 19.99 22.03 -5.89
N ASN A 59 18.94 22.15 -5.07
CA ASN A 59 18.39 23.44 -4.68
C ASN A 59 19.34 24.24 -3.77
N LEU A 60 20.11 23.58 -2.90
CA LEU A 60 21.11 24.24 -2.05
C LEU A 60 22.35 24.71 -2.83
N LEU A 61 22.69 24.05 -3.94
CA LEU A 61 23.88 24.35 -4.75
C LEU A 61 23.61 25.35 -5.90
N ASN A 62 22.34 25.70 -6.14
CA ASN A 62 21.90 26.64 -7.18
C ASN A 62 21.58 28.01 -6.59
#